data_AF-A0A352JUQ8-F1
#
_entry.id   AF-A0A352JUQ8-F1
#
_cell.length_a   1.000
_cell.length_b   1.000
_cell.length_c   1.000
_cell.angle_alpha   90.00
_cell.angle_beta   90.00
_cell.angle_gamma   90.00
#
_symmetry.space_group_name_H-M   'P 1'
#
loop_
_entity.id
_entity.type
_entity.pdbx_description
1 polymer ?
#
loop_
_entity_poly.entity_id
_entity_poly.type
_entity_poly.pdbx_seq_one_letter_code
_entity_poly.pdbx_strand_id
1 'polypeptide(L)'
;RTEHMFFAQDRIPIVQEMILSSDEVARREALDKLMPFQKDDFKGIFEAMDGRPVTIRTIDPPLHEFLPDRNLVIEEIEALKEKDAWEDEIKAKEKILARIDELKEFNPMLGHRGCRLGITFPEITEMQARAIFSAACEVARGRKAKAPVVEVMIPLVGVVSELRNQKEIVIRVAEEVMKKYKVEIQYMVGTMIEVPRGALTADE
;
A
#
# COMPACT_ATOMS: atom_id res chain seq x y z
N ARG A 1 -2.96 2.51 -10.22
CA ARG A 1 -3.10 3.22 -8.92
C ARG A 1 -3.56 2.19 -7.92
N THR A 2 -2.74 1.92 -6.91
CA THR A 2 -3.01 0.81 -5.98
C THR A 2 -3.99 1.19 -4.89
N GLU A 3 -4.08 2.47 -4.53
CA GLU A 3 -5.03 3.04 -3.57
C GLU A 3 -6.49 2.59 -3.79
N HIS A 4 -6.96 2.52 -5.05
CA HIS A 4 -8.31 2.05 -5.36
C HIS A 4 -8.53 0.56 -5.02
N MET A 5 -7.47 -0.23 -5.01
CA MET A 5 -7.51 -1.64 -4.61
C MET A 5 -7.65 -1.78 -3.08
N PHE A 6 -7.26 -0.76 -2.30
CA PHE A 6 -7.43 -0.74 -0.85
C PHE A 6 -8.83 -0.26 -0.42
N PHE A 7 -9.49 0.57 -1.23
CA PHE A 7 -10.82 1.14 -0.95
C PHE A 7 -12.00 0.20 -1.21
N ALA A 8 -11.78 -1.04 -1.65
CA ALA A 8 -12.87 -2.00 -1.79
C ALA A 8 -13.48 -2.33 -0.42
N GLN A 9 -14.82 -2.47 -0.34
CA GLN A 9 -15.54 -2.60 0.92
C GLN A 9 -15.09 -3.79 1.79
N ASP A 10 -14.68 -4.88 1.15
CA ASP A 10 -14.16 -6.10 1.78
C ASP A 10 -12.73 -5.94 2.32
N ARG A 11 -12.01 -4.88 1.91
CA ARG A 11 -10.58 -4.67 2.22
C ARG A 11 -10.35 -3.51 3.17
N ILE A 12 -11.22 -2.50 3.18
CA ILE A 12 -11.16 -1.37 4.10
C ILE A 12 -10.96 -1.83 5.56
N PRO A 13 -11.69 -2.82 6.10
CA PRO A 13 -11.48 -3.26 7.48
C PRO A 13 -10.07 -3.78 7.75
N ILE A 14 -9.46 -4.48 6.78
CA ILE A 14 -8.09 -5.01 6.88
C ILE A 14 -7.07 -3.86 6.86
N VAL A 15 -7.31 -2.84 6.03
CA VAL A 15 -6.46 -1.65 5.98
C VAL A 15 -6.56 -0.85 7.28
N GLN A 16 -7.77 -0.73 7.84
CA GLN A 16 -7.97 -0.08 9.14
C GLN A 16 -7.27 -0.85 10.26
N GLU A 17 -7.33 -2.19 10.25
CA GLU A 17 -6.58 -3.04 11.17
C GLU A 17 -5.07 -2.71 11.10
N MET A 18 -4.49 -2.68 9.90
CA MET A 18 -3.09 -2.30 9.68
C MET A 18 -2.76 -0.90 10.24
N ILE A 19 -3.64 0.08 10.07
CA ILE A 19 -3.43 1.46 10.53
C ILE A 19 -3.49 1.57 12.06
N LEU A 20 -4.36 0.77 12.69
CA LEU A 20 -4.58 0.74 14.14
C LEU A 20 -3.55 -0.12 14.90
N SER A 21 -2.73 -0.89 14.18
CA SER A 21 -1.64 -1.69 14.74
C SER A 21 -0.53 -0.81 15.33
N SER A 22 -0.19 -1.10 16.59
CA SER A 22 0.83 -0.39 17.38
C SER A 22 2.26 -0.82 17.09
N ASP A 23 2.46 -1.99 16.49
CA ASP A 23 3.76 -2.59 16.22
C ASP A 23 3.82 -3.19 14.81
N GLU A 24 5.05 -3.43 14.34
CA GLU A 24 5.33 -3.97 13.00
C GLU A 24 4.78 -5.39 12.83
N VAL A 25 4.77 -6.23 13.88
CA VAL A 25 4.31 -7.62 13.78
C VAL A 25 2.82 -7.64 13.47
N ALA A 26 2.01 -6.94 14.27
CA ALA A 26 0.58 -6.80 14.02
C ALA A 26 0.28 -6.12 12.68
N ARG A 27 1.13 -5.18 12.24
CA ARG A 27 0.98 -4.55 10.91
C ARG A 27 1.21 -5.55 9.78
N ARG A 28 2.23 -6.39 9.88
CA ARG A 28 2.53 -7.45 8.91
C ARG A 28 1.41 -8.49 8.83
N GLU A 29 0.83 -8.88 9.95
CA GLU A 29 -0.31 -9.81 9.97
C GLU A 29 -1.53 -9.23 9.22
N ALA A 30 -1.83 -7.94 9.41
CA ALA A 30 -2.89 -7.27 8.65
C ALA A 30 -2.55 -7.18 7.15
N LEU A 31 -1.29 -6.87 6.81
CA LEU A 31 -0.82 -6.83 5.42
C LEU A 31 -0.89 -8.21 4.74
N ASP A 32 -0.62 -9.29 5.46
CA ASP A 32 -0.71 -10.66 4.95
C ASP A 32 -2.15 -11.06 4.61
N LYS A 33 -3.14 -10.53 5.34
CA LYS A 33 -4.57 -10.69 5.00
C LYS A 33 -4.92 -9.96 3.70
N LEU A 34 -4.27 -8.83 3.43
CA LEU A 34 -4.52 -8.03 2.22
C LEU A 34 -3.81 -8.58 0.97
N MET A 35 -2.68 -9.25 1.16
CA MET A 35 -1.81 -9.76 0.10
C MET A 35 -2.55 -10.61 -0.98
N PRO A 36 -3.44 -11.57 -0.64
CA PRO A 36 -4.17 -12.34 -1.65
C PRO A 36 -5.01 -11.46 -2.58
N PHE A 37 -5.70 -10.46 -2.03
CA PHE A 37 -6.56 -9.56 -2.79
C PHE A 37 -5.77 -8.74 -3.81
N GLN A 38 -4.66 -8.14 -3.38
CA GLN A 38 -3.82 -7.38 -4.31
C GLN A 38 -3.20 -8.27 -5.38
N LYS A 39 -2.72 -9.45 -5.01
CA LYS A 39 -2.14 -10.40 -5.97
C LYS A 39 -3.16 -10.79 -7.04
N ASP A 40 -4.40 -11.08 -6.65
CA ASP A 40 -5.45 -11.50 -7.59
C ASP A 40 -5.88 -10.36 -8.52
N ASP A 41 -5.99 -9.13 -8.01
CA ASP A 41 -6.24 -7.97 -8.86
C ASP A 41 -5.11 -7.73 -9.86
N PHE A 42 -3.84 -7.76 -9.42
CA PHE A 42 -2.70 -7.60 -10.33
C PHE A 42 -2.64 -8.71 -11.37
N LYS A 43 -2.99 -9.94 -10.98
CA LYS A 43 -3.08 -11.07 -11.90
C LYS A 43 -4.11 -10.78 -12.99
N GLY A 44 -5.30 -10.31 -12.63
CA GLY A 44 -6.32 -9.91 -13.59
C GLY A 44 -5.85 -8.80 -14.54
N ILE A 45 -5.15 -7.79 -14.01
CA ILE A 45 -4.56 -6.71 -14.82
C ILE A 45 -3.52 -7.26 -15.80
N PHE A 46 -2.59 -8.10 -15.34
CA PHE A 46 -1.53 -8.66 -16.17
C PHE A 46 -2.07 -9.60 -17.25
N GLU A 47 -3.05 -10.44 -16.92
CA GLU A 47 -3.73 -11.31 -17.89
C GLU A 47 -4.43 -10.47 -18.98
N ALA A 48 -5.10 -9.38 -18.60
CA ALA A 48 -5.77 -8.49 -19.55
C ALA A 48 -4.80 -7.72 -20.45
N MET A 49 -3.59 -7.40 -19.95
CA MET A 49 -2.59 -6.62 -20.67
C MET A 49 -1.74 -7.46 -21.64
N ASP A 50 -1.78 -8.79 -21.54
CA ASP A 50 -1.17 -9.76 -22.47
C ASP A 50 0.25 -9.38 -22.94
N GLY A 51 1.15 -9.18 -21.97
CA GLY A 51 2.56 -8.88 -22.21
C GLY A 51 2.87 -7.43 -22.57
N ARG A 52 1.89 -6.52 -22.56
CA ARG A 52 2.15 -5.07 -22.61
C ARG A 52 2.72 -4.60 -21.26
N PRO A 53 3.58 -3.55 -21.25
CA PRO A 53 4.07 -2.96 -20.02
C PRO A 53 2.94 -2.43 -19.13
N VAL A 54 3.07 -2.65 -17.83
CA VAL A 54 2.10 -2.17 -16.83
C VAL A 54 2.83 -1.41 -15.73
N THR A 55 2.60 -0.10 -15.69
CA THR A 55 3.11 0.78 -14.64
C THR A 55 2.21 0.80 -13.41
N ILE A 56 2.74 0.31 -12.30
CA ILE A 56 2.05 0.20 -11.01
C ILE A 56 2.68 1.21 -10.06
N ARG A 57 1.90 2.24 -9.72
CA ARG A 57 2.23 3.19 -8.66
C ARG A 57 1.97 2.56 -7.30
N THR A 58 2.97 2.54 -6.42
CA THR A 58 2.80 2.11 -5.02
C THR A 58 1.84 3.05 -4.27
N ILE A 59 1.47 2.68 -3.04
CA ILE A 59 0.52 3.45 -2.26
C ILE A 59 0.96 4.92 -2.13
N ASP A 60 0.01 5.82 -2.37
CA ASP A 60 0.22 7.26 -2.44
C ASP A 60 -0.55 8.05 -1.37
N PRO A 61 -1.82 7.78 -1.03
CA PRO A 61 -2.54 8.61 -0.07
C PRO A 61 -2.03 8.43 1.37
N PRO A 62 -2.18 9.45 2.22
CA PRO A 62 -1.93 9.35 3.66
C PRO A 62 -2.91 8.37 4.31
N LEU A 63 -2.50 7.79 5.44
CA LEU A 63 -3.27 6.72 6.10
C LEU A 63 -4.64 7.17 6.62
N HIS A 64 -4.81 8.45 6.98
CA HIS A 64 -6.09 8.96 7.46
C HIS A 64 -7.21 8.89 6.42
N GLU A 65 -6.90 8.82 5.11
CA GLU A 65 -7.93 8.67 4.06
C GLU A 65 -8.64 7.31 4.11
N PHE A 66 -8.07 6.31 4.80
CA PHE A 66 -8.68 4.98 4.96
C PHE A 66 -9.47 4.82 6.27
N LEU A 67 -9.40 5.81 7.15
CA LEU A 67 -10.13 5.82 8.41
C LEU A 67 -11.53 6.43 8.23
N PRO A 68 -12.52 6.02 9.06
CA PRO A 68 -13.84 6.63 9.03
C PRO A 68 -13.80 8.11 9.39
N ASP A 69 -14.84 8.86 9.00
CA ASP A 69 -14.95 10.27 9.35
C ASP A 69 -14.97 10.48 10.87
N ARG A 70 -14.20 11.46 11.34
CA ARG A 70 -14.04 11.74 12.77
C ARG A 70 -15.37 12.00 13.48
N ASN A 71 -16.25 12.81 12.88
CA ASN A 71 -17.52 13.18 13.48
C ASN A 71 -18.46 11.98 13.51
N LEU A 72 -18.43 11.14 12.47
CA LEU A 72 -19.16 9.87 12.45
C LEU A 72 -18.74 8.97 13.62
N VAL A 73 -17.44 8.82 13.88
CA VAL A 73 -16.96 8.01 15.00
C VAL A 73 -17.40 8.58 16.36
N ILE A 74 -17.45 9.90 16.51
CA ILE A 74 -17.93 10.55 17.74
C ILE A 74 -19.42 10.27 17.94
N GLU A 75 -20.24 10.44 16.90
CA GLU A 75 -21.67 10.14 16.94
C GLU A 75 -21.92 8.65 17.28
N GLU A 76 -21.12 7.73 16.72
CA GLU A 76 -21.19 6.30 17.06
C GLU A 76 -20.84 6.03 18.53
N ILE A 77 -19.82 6.69 19.08
CA ILE A 77 -19.43 6.55 20.49
C ILE A 77 -20.55 7.07 21.41
N GLU A 78 -21.14 8.22 21.10
CA GLU A 78 -22.25 8.80 21.86
C GLU A 78 -23.47 7.87 21.82
N ALA A 79 -23.85 7.38 20.64
CA ALA A 79 -24.95 6.44 20.49
C ALA A 79 -24.73 5.09 21.22
N LEU A 80 -23.48 4.61 21.31
CA LEU A 80 -23.14 3.42 22.10
C LEU A 80 -23.26 3.68 23.61
N LYS A 81 -22.83 4.85 24.07
CA LYS A 81 -22.96 5.27 25.47
C LYS A 81 -24.43 5.41 25.90
N GLU A 82 -25.30 5.92 25.02
CA GLU A 82 -26.73 6.03 25.29
C GLU A 82 -27.46 4.68 25.36
N LYS A 83 -26.94 3.65 24.70
CA LYS A 83 -27.55 2.31 24.63
C LYS A 83 -27.07 1.36 25.73
N ASP A 84 -26.29 1.84 26.71
CA ASP A 84 -25.58 1.00 27.69
C ASP A 84 -24.82 -0.16 27.00
N ALA A 85 -24.18 0.14 25.86
CA ALA A 85 -23.40 -0.84 25.12
C ALA A 85 -22.17 -1.32 25.93
N TRP A 86 -21.60 -2.45 25.51
CA TRP A 86 -20.46 -3.06 26.18
C TRP A 86 -19.24 -2.12 26.16
N GLU A 87 -18.56 -2.04 27.30
CA GLU A 87 -17.40 -1.16 27.49
C GLU A 87 -16.29 -1.40 26.44
N ASP A 88 -16.16 -2.64 25.97
CA ASP A 88 -15.17 -3.03 24.95
C ASP A 88 -15.47 -2.43 23.56
N GLU A 89 -16.75 -2.31 23.17
CA GLU A 89 -17.13 -1.69 21.88
C GLU A 89 -16.83 -0.19 21.88
N ILE A 90 -17.11 0.47 23.00
CA ILE A 90 -16.80 1.90 23.18
C ILE A 90 -15.29 2.11 23.13
N LYS A 91 -14.50 1.30 23.86
CA LYS A 91 -13.03 1.37 23.85
C LYS A 91 -12.45 1.14 22.45
N ALA A 92 -13.02 0.23 21.67
CA ALA A 92 -12.58 -0.01 20.30
C ALA A 92 -12.78 1.24 19.42
N LYS A 93 -13.94 1.90 19.52
CA LYS A 93 -14.21 3.15 18.78
C LYS A 93 -13.37 4.33 19.28
N GLU A 94 -13.15 4.44 20.59
CA GLU A 94 -12.26 5.46 21.17
C GLU A 94 -10.81 5.30 20.68
N LYS A 95 -10.32 4.05 20.51
CA LYS A 95 -9.00 3.79 19.90
C LYS A 95 -8.94 4.27 18.45
N ILE A 96 -10.01 4.06 17.67
CA ILE A 96 -10.09 4.56 16.30
C ILE A 96 -10.04 6.10 16.29
N LEU A 97 -10.83 6.75 17.15
CA LEU A 97 -10.85 8.21 17.25
C LEU A 97 -9.47 8.78 17.61
N ALA A 98 -8.80 8.18 18.60
CA ALA A 98 -7.44 8.58 18.97
C ALA A 98 -6.46 8.47 17.80
N ARG A 99 -6.57 7.40 17.00
CA ARG A 99 -5.72 7.20 15.82
C ARG A 99 -6.03 8.19 14.69
N ILE A 100 -7.30 8.53 14.49
CA ILE A 100 -7.71 9.58 13.54
C ILE A 100 -7.07 10.92 13.93
N ASP A 101 -7.14 11.27 15.21
CA ASP A 101 -6.58 12.52 15.72
C ASP A 101 -5.04 12.55 15.64
N GLU A 102 -4.37 11.42 15.84
CA GLU A 102 -2.91 11.28 15.67
C GLU A 102 -2.46 11.44 14.21
N LEU A 103 -3.21 10.86 13.27
CA LEU A 103 -2.89 10.90 11.84
C LEU A 103 -3.43 12.15 11.13
N LYS A 104 -4.09 13.05 11.87
CA LYS A 104 -4.63 14.28 11.33
C LYS A 104 -3.51 15.24 10.96
N GLU A 105 -3.49 15.64 9.70
CA GLU A 105 -2.49 16.57 9.17
C GLU A 105 -3.12 17.91 8.83
N PHE A 106 -2.37 18.99 9.01
CA PHE A 106 -2.81 20.32 8.60
C PHE A 106 -2.94 20.44 7.07
N ASN A 107 -2.01 19.85 6.33
CA ASN A 107 -2.00 19.84 4.86
C ASN A 107 -1.70 18.41 4.31
N PRO A 108 -2.73 17.54 4.18
CA PRO A 108 -2.56 16.15 3.72
C PRO A 108 -1.83 15.99 2.38
N MET A 109 -1.99 16.95 1.47
CA MET A 109 -1.32 16.92 0.15
C MET A 109 0.22 16.92 0.27
N LEU A 110 0.76 17.53 1.33
CA LEU A 110 2.20 17.65 1.57
C LEU A 110 2.68 16.82 2.77
N GLY A 111 1.82 15.97 3.32
CA GLY A 111 2.03 15.24 4.56
C GLY A 111 2.79 13.91 4.43
N HIS A 112 2.46 12.99 5.33
CA HIS A 112 3.07 11.67 5.46
C HIS A 112 2.39 10.67 4.52
N ARG A 113 2.87 10.68 3.27
CA ARG A 113 2.27 9.94 2.16
C ARG A 113 3.32 9.54 1.13
N GLY A 114 2.94 8.75 0.12
CA GLY A 114 3.85 8.27 -0.93
C GLY A 114 5.11 7.57 -0.41
N CYS A 115 6.29 7.86 -0.99
CA CYS A 115 7.55 7.23 -0.56
C CYS A 115 7.89 7.43 0.92
N ARG A 116 7.43 8.53 1.54
CA ARG A 116 7.67 8.83 2.97
C ARG A 116 7.00 7.79 3.86
N LEU A 117 5.80 7.36 3.47
CA LEU A 117 5.07 6.30 4.16
C LEU A 117 5.80 4.96 4.02
N GLY A 118 6.27 4.64 2.82
CA GLY A 118 7.05 3.42 2.57
C GLY A 118 8.43 3.41 3.24
N ILE A 119 8.99 4.57 3.60
CA ILE A 119 10.24 4.67 4.36
C ILE A 119 9.99 4.38 5.84
N THR A 120 8.93 4.94 6.42
CA THR A 120 8.59 4.71 7.83
C THR A 120 7.99 3.33 8.09
N PHE A 121 7.28 2.79 7.10
CA PHE A 121 6.58 1.50 7.16
C PHE A 121 6.96 0.64 5.93
N PRO A 122 8.23 0.17 5.86
CA PRO A 122 8.74 -0.57 4.71
C PRO A 122 7.94 -1.83 4.37
N GLU A 123 7.32 -2.46 5.36
CA GLU A 123 6.46 -3.63 5.20
C GLU A 123 5.28 -3.40 4.24
N ILE A 124 4.81 -2.15 4.09
CA ILE A 124 3.76 -1.80 3.13
C ILE A 124 4.29 -1.96 1.70
N THR A 125 5.46 -1.35 1.41
CA THR A 125 6.11 -1.48 0.10
C THR A 125 6.51 -2.93 -0.18
N GLU A 126 6.98 -3.67 0.84
CA GLU A 126 7.30 -5.09 0.72
C GLU A 126 6.08 -5.91 0.32
N MET A 127 4.93 -5.72 0.98
CA MET A 127 3.71 -6.43 0.65
C MET A 127 3.25 -6.12 -0.77
N GLN A 128 3.23 -4.84 -1.18
CA GLN A 128 2.84 -4.46 -2.53
C GLN A 128 3.78 -5.05 -3.59
N ALA A 129 5.09 -4.95 -3.41
CA ALA A 129 6.07 -5.56 -4.30
C ALA A 129 5.84 -7.09 -4.38
N ARG A 130 5.64 -7.75 -3.24
CA ARG A 130 5.38 -9.19 -3.18
C ARG A 130 4.11 -9.55 -3.96
N ALA A 131 3.04 -8.77 -3.84
CA ALA A 131 1.78 -8.96 -4.57
C ALA A 131 1.99 -8.84 -6.09
N ILE A 132 2.65 -7.76 -6.52
CA ILE A 132 2.97 -7.48 -7.92
C ILE A 132 3.76 -8.64 -8.54
N PHE A 133 4.90 -9.01 -7.95
CA PHE A 133 5.78 -10.03 -8.53
C PHE A 133 5.20 -11.43 -8.42
N SER A 134 4.46 -11.75 -7.35
CA SER A 134 3.80 -13.06 -7.24
C SER A 134 2.74 -13.23 -8.32
N ALA A 135 1.95 -12.19 -8.58
CA ALA A 135 0.97 -12.17 -9.65
C ALA A 135 1.63 -12.32 -11.02
N ALA A 136 2.69 -11.55 -11.29
CA ALA A 136 3.42 -11.62 -12.56
C ALA A 136 4.02 -13.02 -12.80
N CYS A 137 4.63 -13.63 -11.78
CA CYS A 137 5.17 -14.99 -11.86
C CYS A 137 4.08 -16.04 -12.09
N GLU A 138 2.90 -15.89 -11.47
CA GLU A 138 1.77 -16.79 -11.71
C GLU A 138 1.24 -16.69 -13.14
N VAL A 139 1.09 -15.48 -13.68
CA VAL A 139 0.65 -15.27 -15.07
C VAL A 139 1.66 -15.86 -16.06
N ALA A 140 2.95 -15.59 -15.87
CA ALA A 140 4.02 -16.12 -16.72
C ALA A 140 4.05 -17.67 -16.74
N ARG A 141 3.79 -18.33 -15.60
CA ARG A 141 3.68 -19.80 -15.53
C ARG A 141 2.40 -20.34 -16.15
N GLY A 142 1.28 -19.62 -15.98
CA GLY A 142 -0.05 -20.08 -16.37
C GLY A 142 -0.24 -20.20 -17.89
N ARG A 143 0.59 -19.52 -18.70
CA ARG A 143 0.52 -19.50 -20.18
C ARG A 143 -0.82 -19.05 -20.78
N LYS A 144 -1.72 -18.49 -19.97
CA LYS A 144 -3.00 -17.90 -20.42
C LYS A 144 -2.77 -16.58 -21.17
N ALA A 145 -1.72 -15.87 -20.80
CA ALA A 145 -1.28 -14.61 -21.39
C ALA A 145 0.25 -14.64 -21.51
N LYS A 146 0.81 -13.72 -22.29
CA LYS A 146 2.26 -13.50 -22.37
C LYS A 146 2.83 -13.07 -21.01
N ALA A 147 4.12 -13.32 -20.82
CA ALA A 147 4.83 -12.90 -19.62
C ALA A 147 4.71 -11.38 -19.42
N PRO A 148 4.32 -10.90 -18.23
CA PRO A 148 4.18 -9.46 -17.98
C PRO A 148 5.52 -8.71 -18.01
N VAL A 149 5.47 -7.45 -18.44
CA VAL A 149 6.55 -6.47 -18.26
C VAL A 149 6.12 -5.51 -17.17
N VAL A 150 6.78 -5.57 -16.01
CA VAL A 150 6.36 -4.88 -14.78
C VAL A 150 7.12 -3.58 -14.60
N GLU A 151 6.43 -2.47 -14.36
CA GLU A 151 7.09 -1.21 -13.99
C GLU A 151 6.58 -0.75 -12.63
N VAL A 152 7.43 -0.73 -11.62
CA VAL A 152 7.09 -0.26 -10.27
C VAL A 152 7.47 1.22 -10.16
N MET A 153 6.50 2.07 -9.86
CA MET A 153 6.69 3.52 -9.78
C MET A 153 6.51 4.01 -8.35
N ILE A 154 7.56 4.62 -7.80
CA ILE A 154 7.58 5.21 -6.45
C ILE A 154 7.09 6.67 -6.50
N PRO A 155 6.00 7.03 -5.81
CA PRO A 155 5.45 8.40 -5.80
C PRO A 155 6.16 9.33 -4.81
N LEU A 156 6.04 10.63 -5.04
CA LEU A 156 6.45 11.73 -4.16
C LEU A 156 7.94 11.80 -3.76
N VAL A 157 8.82 11.28 -4.61
CA VAL A 157 10.26 11.38 -4.41
C VAL A 157 10.74 12.82 -4.63
N GLY A 158 11.50 13.35 -3.68
CA GLY A 158 12.15 14.66 -3.77
C GLY A 158 13.67 14.61 -3.68
N VAL A 159 14.25 13.54 -3.12
CA VAL A 159 15.70 13.29 -3.05
C VAL A 159 16.05 11.89 -3.54
N VAL A 160 17.23 11.70 -4.14
CA VAL A 160 17.66 10.41 -4.67
C VAL A 160 17.72 9.30 -3.61
N SER A 161 18.01 9.63 -2.35
CA SER A 161 18.06 8.66 -1.25
C SER A 161 16.69 8.06 -0.92
N GLU A 162 15.59 8.80 -1.10
CA GLU A 162 14.22 8.28 -0.92
C GLU A 162 13.92 7.21 -1.98
N LEU A 163 14.29 7.47 -3.24
CA LEU A 163 14.14 6.51 -4.32
C LEU A 163 15.03 5.28 -4.10
N ARG A 164 16.31 5.46 -3.73
CA ARG A 164 17.23 4.34 -3.47
C ARG A 164 16.67 3.43 -2.38
N ASN A 165 16.19 3.99 -1.27
CA ASN A 165 15.60 3.22 -0.18
C ASN A 165 14.43 2.34 -0.65
N GLN A 166 13.46 2.92 -1.36
CA GLN A 166 12.30 2.15 -1.83
C GLN A 166 12.67 1.16 -2.94
N LYS A 167 13.59 1.54 -3.83
CA LYS A 167 14.08 0.67 -4.92
C LYS A 167 14.78 -0.57 -4.37
N GLU A 168 15.60 -0.44 -3.34
CA GLU A 168 16.27 -1.58 -2.70
C GLU A 168 15.26 -2.58 -2.12
N ILE A 169 14.17 -2.09 -1.49
CA ILE A 169 13.09 -2.94 -0.99
C ILE A 169 12.42 -3.70 -2.14
N VAL A 170 12.04 -2.99 -3.20
CA VAL A 170 11.35 -3.59 -4.36
C VAL A 170 12.23 -4.65 -5.04
N ILE A 171 13.50 -4.35 -5.28
CA ILE A 171 14.45 -5.28 -5.93
C ILE A 171 14.63 -6.53 -5.06
N ARG A 172 14.90 -6.37 -3.77
CA ARG A 172 15.07 -7.50 -2.83
C ARG A 172 13.86 -8.43 -2.89
N VAL A 173 12.65 -7.88 -2.76
CA VAL A 173 11.40 -8.67 -2.77
C VAL A 173 11.14 -9.29 -4.14
N ALA A 174 11.44 -8.59 -5.24
CA ALA A 174 11.32 -9.13 -6.58
C ALA A 174 12.20 -10.38 -6.76
N GLU A 175 13.47 -10.30 -6.35
CA GLU A 175 14.42 -11.40 -6.43
C GLU A 175 14.01 -12.59 -5.56
N GLU A 176 13.57 -12.35 -4.32
CA GLU A 176 13.02 -13.39 -3.43
C GLU A 176 11.86 -14.15 -4.08
N VAL A 177 10.91 -13.41 -4.66
CA VAL A 177 9.71 -13.98 -5.28
C VAL A 177 10.07 -14.72 -6.57
N MET A 178 10.86 -14.11 -7.46
CA MET A 178 11.30 -14.76 -8.70
C MET A 178 12.07 -16.04 -8.42
N LYS A 179 12.94 -16.06 -7.39
CA LYS A 179 13.65 -17.27 -6.95
C LYS A 179 12.69 -18.34 -6.42
N LYS A 180 11.73 -17.97 -5.58
CA LYS A 180 10.70 -18.88 -5.05
C LYS A 180 9.86 -19.49 -6.18
N TYR A 181 9.50 -18.68 -7.17
CA TYR A 181 8.74 -19.10 -8.34
C TYR A 181 9.61 -19.63 -9.48
N LYS A 182 10.94 -19.65 -9.39
CA LYS A 182 11.84 -20.11 -10.47
C LYS A 182 11.45 -19.54 -11.84
N VAL A 183 11.08 -18.26 -11.89
CA VAL A 183 10.59 -17.53 -13.06
C VAL A 183 11.26 -16.18 -13.07
N GLU A 184 11.79 -15.79 -14.22
CA GLU A 184 12.30 -14.45 -14.44
C GLU A 184 11.20 -13.56 -15.05
N ILE A 185 11.01 -12.38 -14.48
CA ILE A 185 10.09 -11.35 -14.96
C ILE A 185 10.93 -10.15 -15.36
N GLN A 186 10.66 -9.59 -16.54
CA GLN A 186 11.25 -8.31 -16.91
C GLN A 186 10.59 -7.20 -16.10
N TYR A 187 11.40 -6.39 -15.40
CA TYR A 187 10.86 -5.29 -14.62
C TYR A 187 11.77 -4.07 -14.58
N MET A 188 11.14 -2.94 -14.28
CA MET A 188 11.82 -1.67 -14.00
C MET A 188 11.31 -1.10 -12.67
N VAL A 189 12.18 -0.37 -11.97
CA VAL A 189 11.80 0.45 -10.82
C VAL A 189 12.14 1.89 -11.14
N GLY A 190 11.12 2.74 -11.18
CA GLY A 190 11.22 4.15 -11.49
C GLY A 190 10.51 5.02 -10.46
N THR A 191 10.41 6.30 -10.76
CA THR A 191 9.79 7.29 -9.87
C THR A 191 8.91 8.26 -10.64
N MET A 192 7.94 8.85 -9.95
CA MET A 192 7.15 9.96 -10.47
C MET A 192 7.89 11.28 -10.21
N ILE A 193 8.08 12.09 -11.25
CA ILE A 193 8.62 13.45 -11.13
C ILE A 193 7.44 14.41 -10.86
N GLU A 194 7.07 14.51 -9.58
CA GLU A 194 5.92 15.31 -9.12
C GLU A 194 6.25 16.28 -7.97
N VAL A 195 7.48 16.22 -7.44
CA VAL A 195 8.01 17.20 -6.49
C VAL A 195 9.00 18.10 -7.24
N PRO A 196 8.91 19.45 -7.15
CA PRO A 196 9.81 20.35 -7.88
C PRO A 196 11.30 20.02 -7.68
N ARG A 197 11.68 19.62 -6.46
CA ARG A 197 13.05 19.19 -6.16
C ARG A 197 13.49 17.98 -6.97
N GLY A 198 12.60 17.00 -7.20
CA GLY A 198 12.90 15.81 -8.01
C GLY A 198 13.20 16.17 -9.47
N ALA A 199 12.61 17.24 -10.01
CA ALA A 199 12.97 17.74 -11.34
C ALA A 199 14.31 18.50 -11.34
N LEU A 200 14.62 19.24 -10.27
CA LEU A 200 15.86 20.01 -10.13
C LEU A 200 17.10 19.13 -9.94
N THR A 201 16.94 17.94 -9.36
CA THR A 201 18.04 16.98 -9.10
C THR A 201 17.87 15.70 -9.90
N ALA A 202 17.34 15.81 -11.13
CA ALA A 202 16.99 14.65 -11.96
C ALA A 202 18.20 13.88 -12.52
N ASP A 203 19.40 14.45 -12.42
CA ASP A 203 20.68 13.87 -12.84
C ASP A 203 21.35 12.99 -11.76
N GLU A 204 20.86 13.00 -10.52
CA GLU A 204 21.34 12.19 -9.38
C GLU A 204 20.79 10.74 -9.36
#